data_AF-A0AA41SJQ3-F1
#
_entry.id   AF-A0AA41SJQ3-F1
#
_cell.length_a   1.000
_cell.length_b   1.000
_cell.length_c   1.000
_cell.angle_alpha   90.00
_cell.angle_beta   90.00
_cell.angle_gamma   90.00
#
_symmetry.space_group_name_H-M   'P 1'
#
loop_
_entity.id
_entity.type
_entity.pdbx_description
1 polymer ?
#
loop_
_entity_poly.entity_id
_entity_poly.type
_entity_poly.pdbx_seq_one_letter_code
_entity_poly.pdbx_strand_id
1 'polypeptide(L)' 'VFVANHTFMIDFIVLEQMTAFAVIMQKHPGWVGLLQSTILESVGCIWFNRSEAKDREILAR' A
#
# COMPACT_ATOMS: atom_id res chain seq x y z
N VAL A 1 11.92 -11.10 5.03
CA VAL A 1 10.82 -10.92 4.04
C VAL A 1 9.65 -11.76 4.54
N PHE A 2 8.55 -11.11 4.92
CA PHE A 2 7.32 -11.78 5.39
C PHE A 2 6.30 -11.79 4.27
N VAL A 3 5.59 -12.91 4.10
CA VAL A 3 4.54 -13.08 3.09
C VAL A 3 3.26 -13.41 3.83
N ALA A 4 2.29 -12.50 3.78
CA ALA A 4 0.95 -12.72 4.33
C ALA A 4 -0.07 -12.77 3.19
N ASN A 5 -1.05 -13.66 3.29
CA ASN A 5 -2.09 -13.79 2.29
C ASN A 5 -3.16 -12.71 2.51
N HIS A 6 -3.57 -12.04 1.44
CA HIS A 6 -4.34 -10.80 1.48
C HIS A 6 -5.83 -11.09 1.65
N THR A 7 -6.40 -10.80 2.83
CA THR A 7 -7.87 -10.77 2.96
C THR A 7 -8.36 -9.34 3.20
N PHE A 8 -7.64 -8.52 3.99
CA PHE A 8 -7.99 -7.09 4.20
C PHE A 8 -6.77 -6.22 4.57
N MET A 9 -6.90 -4.89 4.44
CA MET A 9 -5.88 -3.91 4.87
C MET A 9 -5.46 -4.08 6.35
N ILE A 10 -6.32 -4.70 7.16
CA ILE A 10 -6.07 -4.94 8.57
C ILE A 10 -4.91 -5.92 8.83
N ASP A 11 -4.62 -6.80 7.88
CA ASP A 11 -3.52 -7.77 7.97
C ASP A 11 -2.18 -7.05 8.16
N PHE A 12 -2.02 -5.89 7.51
CA PHE A 12 -0.85 -5.05 7.67
C PHE A 12 -0.75 -4.43 9.08
N ILE A 13 -1.85 -3.91 9.61
CA ILE A 13 -1.90 -3.29 10.95
C ILE A 13 -1.51 -4.31 12.01
N VAL A 14 -1.96 -5.56 11.85
CA VAL A 14 -1.62 -6.66 12.77
C VAL A 14 -0.15 -7.02 12.68
N LEU A 15 0.46 -7.01 11.49
CA LEU A 15 1.89 -7.30 11.32
C LEU A 15 2.79 -6.19 11.89
N GLU A 16 2.40 -4.92 11.77
CA GLU A 16 3.15 -3.80 12.35
C GLU A 16 3.27 -3.87 13.87
N GLN A 17 2.33 -4.54 14.56
CA GLN A 17 2.41 -4.72 16.02
C GLN A 17 3.64 -5.52 16.46
N MET A 18 4.22 -6.34 15.58
CA MET A 18 5.44 -7.09 15.91
C MET A 18 6.71 -6.30 15.62
N THR A 19 6.75 -5.59 14.49
CA THR A 19 7.88 -4.73 14.11
C THR A 19 7.49 -3.83 12.93
N ALA A 20 8.19 -2.70 12.78
CA ALA A 20 7.99 -1.77 11.68
C ALA A 20 8.47 -2.39 10.36
N PHE A 21 7.54 -2.65 9.44
CA PHE A 21 7.84 -3.20 8.12
C PHE A 21 7.60 -2.17 7.03
N ALA A 22 8.60 -1.93 6.17
CA ALA A 22 8.36 -1.27 4.90
C ALA A 22 7.47 -2.18 4.03
N VAL A 23 6.33 -1.67 3.59
CA VAL A 23 5.33 -2.42 2.82
C VAL A 23 5.07 -1.77 1.48
N ILE A 24 4.70 -2.60 0.51
CA ILE A 24 4.23 -2.16 -0.79
C ILE A 24 2.71 -2.34 -0.82
N MET A 25 1.96 -1.26 -0.91
CA MET A 25 0.49 -1.28 -0.89
C MET A 25 -0.13 -0.41 -1.98
N GLN A 26 -1.38 -0.72 -2.31
CA GLN A 26 -2.16 0.10 -3.23
C GLN A 26 -2.68 1.34 -2.50
N LYS A 27 -2.62 2.51 -3.15
CA LYS A 27 -3.24 3.73 -2.62
C LYS A 27 -4.77 3.59 -2.62
N HIS A 28 -5.39 3.71 -1.45
CA HIS A 28 -6.85 3.72 -1.32
C HIS A 28 -7.40 5.16 -1.31
N PRO A 29 -8.55 5.43 -1.96
CA PRO A 29 -9.20 6.73 -1.89
C PRO A 29 -9.93 6.93 -0.54
N GLY A 30 -10.14 8.19 -0.16
CA GLY A 30 -10.87 8.58 1.05
C GLY A 30 -9.99 8.70 2.29
N TRP A 31 -10.62 8.69 3.47
CA TRP A 31 -9.95 8.91 4.76
C TRP A 31 -8.86 7.86 5.07
N VAL A 32 -9.05 6.63 4.57
CA VAL A 32 -8.06 5.54 4.69
C VAL A 32 -6.75 5.91 3.98
N GLY A 33 -6.82 6.54 2.81
CA GLY A 33 -5.63 7.00 2.09
C GLY A 33 -4.88 8.14 2.79
N LEU A 34 -5.60 9.00 3.51
CA LEU A 34 -4.99 10.04 4.34
C LEU A 34 -4.26 9.42 5.54
N LEU A 35 -4.90 8.48 6.24
CA LEU A 35 -4.29 7.76 7.34
C LEU A 35 -3.04 6.99 6.88
N GLN A 36 -3.14 6.31 5.74
CA GLN A 36 -2.01 5.63 5.12
C GLN A 36 -0.89 6.62 4.82
N SER A 37 -1.16 7.75 4.15
CA SER A 37 -0.12 8.70 3.78
C SER A 37 0.60 9.26 5.01
N THR A 38 -0.13 9.64 6.06
CA THR A 38 0.48 10.26 7.25
C THR A 38 1.30 9.28 8.10
N ILE A 39 0.78 8.07 8.34
CA ILE A 39 1.46 7.10 9.21
C ILE A 39 2.62 6.44 8.47
N LEU A 40 2.38 6.04 7.23
CA LEU A 40 3.25 5.10 6.54
C LEU A 40 4.32 5.77 5.67
N GLU A 41 4.24 7.09 5.49
CA GLU A 41 5.38 7.91 5.02
C GLU A 41 6.57 7.82 6.00
N SER A 42 6.31 7.69 7.31
CA SER A 42 7.38 7.55 8.32
C SER A 42 8.05 6.17 8.34
N VAL A 43 7.37 5.13 7.84
CA VAL A 43 7.81 3.72 7.85
C VAL A 43 8.54 3.33 6.55
N GLY A 44 8.63 4.25 5.57
CA GLY A 44 9.27 3.99 4.28
C GLY A 44 8.42 3.14 3.34
N CYS A 45 7.09 3.27 3.42
CA CYS A 45 6.18 2.49 2.59
C CYS A 45 6.13 3.02 1.16
N ILE A 46 6.06 2.10 0.20
CA ILE A 46 6.00 2.42 -1.24
C ILE A 46 4.56 2.20 -1.73
N TRP A 47 3.97 3.24 -2.30
CA TRP A 47 2.60 3.23 -2.79
C TRP A 47 2.53 2.98 -4.28
N PHE A 48 1.66 2.08 -4.71
CA PHE A 48 1.30 1.93 -6.12
C PHE A 48 -0.12 2.42 -6.36
N ASN A 49 -0.30 3.22 -7.41
CA ASN A 49 -1.60 3.56 -7.92
C ASN A 49 -1.98 2.59 -9.05
N ARG A 50 -3.01 1.75 -8.84
CA ARG A 50 -3.48 0.83 -9.90
C ARG A 50 -3.99 1.58 -11.13
N SER A 51 -4.40 2.84 -11.01
CA SER A 51 -4.79 3.66 -12.15
C SER A 51 -3.59 4.09 -13.00
N GLU A 52 -2.41 4.29 -12.40
CA GLU A 52 -1.17 4.56 -13.15
C GLU A 52 -0.61 3.28 -13.80
N ALA A 53 -0.84 2.12 -13.21
CA ALA A 53 -0.43 0.85 -13.83
C ALA A 53 -1.12 0.58 -15.19
N LYS A 54 -2.23 1.26 -15.48
CA LYS A 54 -2.94 1.22 -16.77
C LYS A 54 -2.32 2.09 -17.87
N ASP A 55 -1.26 2.86 -17.61
CA ASP A 55 -0.59 3.65 -18.65
C ASP A 55 0.04 2.79 -19.78
N ARG A 56 0.13 1.46 -19.58
CA ARG A 56 0.46 0.52 -20.65
C ARG A 56 -0.60 0.42 -21.75
N GLU A 57 -1.82 0.88 -21.49
CA GLU A 57 -2.92 0.88 -22.47
C GLU A 57 -2.80 2.08 -23.43
N ILE A 58 -2.20 3.19 -22.98
CA ILE A 58 -1.95 4.38 -23.82
C ILE A 58 -0.75 4.17 -24.75
N LEU A 59 0.26 3.40 -24.31
CA LEU A 59 1.42 3.02 -25.14
C LEU A 59 1.11 1.90 -26.15
N ALA A 60 -0.08 1.30 -26.10
CA ALA A 60 -0.51 0.25 -27.03
C ALA A 60 -1.21 0.81 -28.29
N ARG A 61 -1.20 2.13 -28.50
CA ARG A 61 -1.75 2.80 -29.68
C ARG A 61 -0.64 3.49 -30.46
#